data_AF-A0A941QNQ9-F1
#
_entry.id   AF-A0A941QNQ9-F1
#
_cell.length_a   1.000
_cell.length_b   1.000
_cell.length_c   1.000
_cell.angle_alpha   90.00
_cell.angle_beta   90.00
_cell.angle_gamma   90.00
#
_symmetry.space_group_name_H-M   'P 1'
#
loop_
_entity.id
_entity.type
_entity.pdbx_description
1 polymer ?
#
loop_
_entity_poly.entity_id
_entity_poly.type
_entity_poly.pdbx_seq_one_letter_code
_entity_poly.pdbx_strand_id
1 'polypeptide(L)'
;MSACPSRSALAGLLLLLPLAACSTSGVAPEIAAFATATGAAAEAGQAAGSGLSVSAEDLAAARRRVLAAHEARYRGVSGSACDPSVRLDPRPLSETCLLRPEIRDAAGTWHRAATAFDPPAARLEAEVVLEPVAESDVRLWQRYESALLLDELDAYADALSTLATTAEPGEVAREVAESVTAVSELHTTVAAFAKARVRTAPEAPDYGAIGGLMQKVTAEALEARRYALLKALVELYDPAVQAASWQLGQIALLQDREALIAANDRLKAVALGRGGGTVAWLEQVEAAHGALLQRDSHSGVPVYARIGQAHAAILASFNEPASAERLVEANTRIQALIKAVDTYKASR
;
A
#
# COMPACT_ATOMS: atom_id res chain seq x y z
N MET A 1 -8.20 -38.74 29.85
CA MET A 1 -7.52 -37.53 30.39
C MET A 1 -6.04 -37.86 30.47
N SER A 2 -5.19 -37.03 29.85
CA SER A 2 -3.71 -37.14 29.83
C SER A 2 -3.19 -38.37 29.04
N ALA A 3 -2.10 -38.37 28.27
CA ALA A 3 -0.97 -37.46 28.08
C ALA A 3 -0.29 -37.74 26.71
N CYS A 4 0.55 -36.81 26.28
CA CYS A 4 1.50 -36.92 25.16
C CYS A 4 2.49 -38.09 25.37
N PRO A 5 2.91 -38.84 24.32
CA PRO A 5 4.15 -39.60 24.38
C PRO A 5 5.30 -38.90 23.62
N SER A 6 6.46 -39.03 24.23
CA SER A 6 7.77 -38.48 23.93
C SER A 6 8.41 -38.99 22.63
N ARG A 7 9.28 -38.13 22.08
CA ARG A 7 10.29 -38.44 21.05
C ARG A 7 11.12 -39.67 21.41
N SER A 8 11.29 -40.58 20.44
CA SER A 8 12.61 -41.04 19.95
C SER A 8 12.47 -42.13 18.88
N ALA A 9 13.27 -41.97 17.82
CA ALA A 9 13.73 -43.00 16.88
C ALA A 9 12.69 -43.69 15.98
N LEU A 10 12.51 -43.13 14.78
CA LEU A 10 12.45 -43.90 13.53
C LEU A 10 12.99 -43.01 12.41
N ALA A 11 14.30 -43.10 12.22
CA ALA A 11 14.94 -42.81 10.95
C ALA A 11 14.41 -43.82 9.91
N GLY A 12 14.14 -43.35 8.70
CA GLY A 12 13.87 -44.24 7.56
C GLY A 12 12.41 -44.39 7.17
N LEU A 13 11.72 -43.28 6.93
CA LEU A 13 10.66 -43.26 5.92
C LEU A 13 10.67 -41.88 5.25
N LEU A 14 11.40 -41.79 4.14
CA LEU A 14 11.28 -40.71 3.16
C LEU A 14 9.82 -40.71 2.66
N LEU A 15 8.97 -39.96 3.36
CA LEU A 15 7.68 -39.51 2.86
C LEU A 15 7.96 -38.59 1.68
N LEU A 16 8.06 -39.19 0.50
CA LEU A 16 7.71 -38.56 -0.78
C LEU A 16 6.22 -38.21 -0.71
N LEU A 17 5.89 -37.14 0.02
CA LEU A 17 4.65 -36.42 -0.19
C LEU A 17 4.71 -35.88 -1.63
N PRO A 18 3.65 -36.06 -2.45
CA PRO A 18 3.63 -35.45 -3.76
C PRO A 18 3.60 -33.93 -3.54
N LEU A 19 4.70 -33.26 -3.86
CA LEU A 19 4.79 -31.82 -4.07
C LEU A 19 4.00 -31.43 -5.33
N ALA A 20 2.77 -31.92 -5.43
CA ALA A 20 1.89 -31.66 -6.55
C ALA A 20 1.42 -30.21 -6.48
N ALA A 21 1.73 -29.48 -7.55
CA ALA A 21 0.89 -28.41 -8.10
C ALA A 21 0.94 -26.98 -7.51
N CYS A 22 1.97 -26.60 -6.76
CA CYS A 22 2.17 -25.18 -6.42
C CYS A 22 2.99 -24.48 -7.51
N SER A 23 2.33 -23.84 -8.48
CA SER A 23 2.99 -22.95 -9.45
C SER A 23 2.40 -21.54 -9.36
N THR A 24 3.24 -20.53 -9.59
CA THR A 24 2.80 -19.13 -9.62
C THR A 24 2.01 -18.78 -10.89
N SER A 25 1.97 -19.66 -11.90
CA SER A 25 1.32 -19.39 -13.19
C SER A 25 -0.18 -19.10 -13.10
N GLY A 26 -0.87 -19.64 -12.09
CA GLY A 26 -2.30 -19.38 -11.84
C GLY A 26 -2.58 -18.03 -11.19
N VAL A 27 -1.59 -17.47 -10.48
CA VAL A 27 -1.72 -16.25 -9.67
C VAL A 27 -1.03 -15.06 -10.33
N ALA A 28 -0.05 -15.30 -11.19
CA ALA A 28 0.68 -14.28 -11.93
C ALA A 28 -0.23 -13.29 -12.70
N PRO A 29 -1.35 -13.71 -13.34
CA PRO A 29 -2.27 -12.77 -13.99
C PRO A 29 -2.94 -11.80 -13.00
N GLU A 30 -3.34 -12.28 -11.82
CA GLU A 30 -3.97 -11.46 -10.77
C GLU A 30 -2.97 -10.48 -10.15
N ILE A 31 -1.73 -10.93 -9.93
CA ILE A 31 -0.63 -10.06 -9.46
C ILE A 31 -0.32 -8.98 -10.51
N ALA A 32 -0.26 -9.34 -11.79
CA ALA A 32 -0.05 -8.37 -12.86
C ALA A 32 -1.20 -7.36 -12.98
N ALA A 33 -2.45 -7.80 -12.79
CA ALA A 33 -3.61 -6.92 -12.77
C ALA A 33 -3.58 -5.96 -11.57
N PHE A 34 -3.19 -6.45 -10.39
CA PHE A 34 -2.98 -5.63 -9.20
C PHE A 34 -1.88 -4.57 -9.42
N ALA A 35 -0.71 -4.97 -9.93
CA ALA A 35 0.37 -4.05 -10.26
C ALA A 35 -0.05 -2.99 -11.28
N THR A 36 -0.74 -3.39 -12.34
CA THR A 36 -1.26 -2.45 -13.35
C THR A 36 -2.25 -1.45 -12.74
N ALA A 37 -3.18 -1.92 -11.90
CA ALA A 37 -4.18 -1.05 -11.27
C ALA A 37 -3.56 -0.06 -10.29
N THR A 38 -2.58 -0.50 -9.50
CA THR A 38 -1.88 0.34 -8.52
C THR A 38 -0.97 1.35 -9.23
N GLY A 39 -0.17 0.92 -10.21
CA GLY A 39 0.70 1.80 -10.99
C GLY A 39 -0.09 2.88 -11.74
N ALA A 40 -1.20 2.53 -12.37
CA ALA A 40 -2.07 3.53 -13.01
C ALA A 40 -2.64 4.54 -12.00
N ALA A 41 -2.93 4.11 -10.76
CA ALA A 41 -3.39 5.02 -9.71
C ALA A 41 -2.26 5.91 -9.17
N ALA A 42 -1.05 5.38 -9.04
CA ALA A 42 0.14 6.13 -8.64
C ALA A 42 0.52 7.19 -9.70
N GLU A 43 0.61 6.80 -10.98
CA GLU A 43 0.87 7.73 -12.09
C GLU A 43 -0.17 8.84 -12.16
N ALA A 44 -1.46 8.50 -12.06
CA ALA A 44 -2.54 9.47 -12.04
C ALA A 44 -2.43 10.42 -10.84
N GLY A 45 -2.01 9.93 -9.67
CA GLY A 45 -1.79 10.74 -8.48
C GLY A 45 -0.57 11.67 -8.58
N GLN A 46 0.50 11.23 -9.25
CA GLN A 46 1.74 12.01 -9.41
C GLN A 46 1.65 13.06 -10.53
N ALA A 47 0.71 12.92 -11.47
CA ALA A 47 0.55 13.86 -12.58
C ALA A 47 0.35 15.32 -12.10
N ALA A 48 0.98 16.28 -12.77
CA ALA A 48 0.84 17.69 -12.43
C ALA A 48 -0.62 18.14 -12.56
N GLY A 49 -1.17 18.71 -11.48
CA GLY A 49 -2.58 19.13 -11.46
C GLY A 49 -3.58 18.00 -11.16
N SER A 50 -3.11 16.79 -10.84
CA SER A 50 -3.94 15.64 -10.40
C SER A 50 -4.79 15.92 -9.16
N GLY A 51 -4.51 17.01 -8.45
CA GLY A 51 -5.09 17.27 -7.15
C GLY A 51 -4.46 16.42 -6.03
N LEU A 52 -3.45 15.59 -6.31
CA LEU A 52 -2.68 14.82 -5.32
C LEU A 52 -1.19 15.19 -5.28
N SER A 53 -0.64 15.80 -6.33
CA SER A 53 0.75 16.26 -6.34
C SER A 53 0.98 17.29 -5.22
N VAL A 54 1.99 17.06 -4.37
CA VAL A 54 2.37 17.99 -3.29
C VAL A 54 3.84 18.37 -3.42
N SER A 55 4.14 19.66 -3.39
CA SER A 55 5.54 20.13 -3.43
C SER A 55 6.19 20.07 -2.05
N ALA A 56 7.50 19.80 -2.02
CA ALA A 56 8.29 19.85 -0.79
C ALA A 56 8.24 21.24 -0.12
N GLU A 57 8.12 22.30 -0.92
CA GLU A 57 7.99 23.68 -0.43
C GLU A 57 6.67 23.89 0.32
N ASP A 58 5.54 23.41 -0.22
CA ASP A 58 4.23 23.49 0.42
C ASP A 58 4.21 22.73 1.74
N LEU A 59 4.77 21.51 1.77
CA LEU A 59 4.91 20.71 2.99
C LEU A 59 5.73 21.43 4.04
N ALA A 60 6.89 21.98 3.65
CA ALA A 60 7.76 22.71 4.57
C ALA A 60 7.08 23.97 5.12
N ALA A 61 6.31 24.68 4.29
CA ALA A 61 5.55 25.86 4.72
C ALA A 61 4.42 25.50 5.70
N ALA A 62 3.64 24.46 5.41
CA ALA A 62 2.56 24.00 6.28
C ALA A 62 3.09 23.46 7.62
N ARG A 63 4.17 22.67 7.58
CA ARG A 63 4.89 22.21 8.77
C ARG A 63 5.30 23.38 9.67
N ARG A 64 5.89 24.44 9.11
CA ARG A 64 6.27 25.64 9.88
C ARG A 64 5.07 26.32 10.51
N ARG A 65 3.95 26.46 9.79
CA ARG A 65 2.71 27.05 10.33
C ARG A 65 2.16 26.24 11.50
N VAL A 66 2.06 24.92 11.38
CA VAL A 66 1.60 24.03 12.45
C VAL A 66 2.49 24.16 13.68
N LEU A 67 3.81 24.05 13.52
CA LEU A 67 4.75 24.16 14.64
C LEU A 67 4.65 25.51 15.36
N ALA A 68 4.55 26.61 14.61
CA ALA A 68 4.40 27.94 15.18
C ALA A 68 3.08 28.10 15.96
N ALA A 69 1.97 27.59 15.41
CA ALA A 69 0.65 27.68 16.04
C ALA A 69 0.54 26.87 17.34
N HIS A 70 1.32 25.79 17.47
CA HIS A 70 1.41 24.98 18.70
C HIS A 70 2.56 25.39 19.62
N GLU A 71 3.16 26.57 19.39
CA GLU A 71 4.28 27.12 20.17
C GLU A 71 5.47 26.14 20.33
N ALA A 72 5.67 25.27 19.32
CA ALA A 72 6.70 24.24 19.36
C ALA A 72 8.09 24.87 19.37
N ARG A 73 9.02 24.22 20.07
CA ARG A 73 10.43 24.60 20.11
C ARG A 73 11.30 23.51 19.51
N TYR A 74 12.42 23.88 18.93
CA TYR A 74 13.38 22.91 18.43
C TYR A 74 14.44 22.60 19.48
N ARG A 75 14.67 21.32 19.74
CA ARG A 75 15.78 20.83 20.55
C ARG A 75 16.80 20.13 19.65
N GLY A 76 18.07 20.48 19.82
CA GLY A 76 19.17 19.76 19.17
C GLY A 76 19.31 18.34 19.73
N VAL A 77 19.52 17.38 18.84
CA VAL A 77 19.88 16.01 19.22
C VAL A 77 21.38 15.95 19.49
N SER A 78 21.78 15.35 20.63
CA SER A 78 23.20 15.16 20.98
C SER A 78 23.93 14.41 19.85
N GLY A 79 25.07 14.95 19.38
CA GLY A 79 25.82 14.39 18.25
C GLY A 79 25.32 14.77 16.85
N SER A 80 24.29 15.63 16.72
CA SER A 80 23.91 16.24 15.45
C SER A 80 24.84 17.42 15.09
N ALA A 81 24.90 17.83 13.82
CA ALA A 81 25.68 19.00 13.39
C ALA A 81 25.13 20.35 13.96
N CYS A 82 24.05 20.31 14.74
CA CYS A 82 23.62 21.40 15.61
C CYS A 82 24.54 21.60 16.83
N ASP A 83 25.35 20.60 17.16
CA ASP A 83 26.36 20.68 18.20
C ASP A 83 27.51 21.57 17.68
N PRO A 84 27.81 22.70 18.34
CA PRO A 84 28.86 23.63 17.90
C PRO A 84 30.26 22.99 17.81
N SER A 85 30.43 21.75 18.27
CA SER A 85 31.67 20.98 18.17
C SER A 85 31.87 20.19 16.86
N VAL A 86 30.85 20.08 16.00
CA VAL A 86 30.93 19.27 14.75
C VAL A 86 31.06 20.17 13.51
N ARG A 87 32.04 19.85 12.64
CA ARG A 87 32.43 20.61 11.45
C ARG A 87 31.24 21.01 10.56
N LEU A 88 31.32 22.23 10.03
CA LEU A 88 30.39 22.83 9.06
C LEU A 88 30.22 21.96 7.81
N ASP A 89 28.99 21.49 7.60
CA ASP A 89 28.52 20.78 6.40
C ASP A 89 27.89 21.81 5.43
N PRO A 90 28.16 21.75 4.11
CA PRO A 90 27.61 22.70 3.12
C PRO A 90 26.10 22.57 2.87
N ARG A 91 25.42 21.53 3.37
CA ARG A 91 23.97 21.36 3.22
C ARG A 91 23.17 22.31 4.13
N PRO A 92 21.92 22.68 3.77
CA PRO A 92 21.05 23.51 4.62
C PRO A 92 20.95 22.99 6.06
N LEU A 93 20.86 23.87 7.06
CA LEU A 93 20.70 23.49 8.46
C LEU A 93 19.51 22.55 8.70
N SER A 94 18.44 22.65 7.92
CA SER A 94 17.30 21.72 7.97
C SER A 94 17.65 20.27 7.60
N GLU A 95 18.76 20.05 6.90
CA GLU A 95 19.25 18.73 6.46
C GLU A 95 20.42 18.21 7.30
N THR A 96 21.16 19.10 7.98
CA THR A 96 22.36 18.76 8.76
C THR A 96 22.12 18.78 10.27
N CYS A 97 21.19 19.63 10.70
CA CYS A 97 20.81 19.83 12.08
C CYS A 97 19.54 19.00 12.34
N LEU A 98 19.70 17.81 12.96
CA LEU A 98 18.55 17.01 13.42
C LEU A 98 17.91 17.71 14.63
N LEU A 99 17.11 18.73 14.33
CA LEU A 99 16.28 19.43 15.29
C LEU A 99 14.96 18.69 15.42
N ARG A 100 14.65 18.23 16.64
CA ARG A 100 13.36 17.62 16.94
C ARG A 100 12.44 18.69 17.55
N PRO A 101 11.23 18.89 17.01
CA PRO A 101 10.29 19.78 17.65
C PRO A 101 9.79 19.16 18.96
N GLU A 102 9.58 20.00 19.96
CA GLU A 102 8.98 19.65 21.24
C GLU A 102 7.83 20.63 21.54
N ILE A 103 6.73 20.12 22.09
CA ILE A 103 5.64 20.94 22.62
C ILE A 103 5.56 20.77 24.13
N ARG A 104 4.95 21.75 24.79
CA ARG A 104 4.74 21.73 26.23
C ARG A 104 3.29 21.34 26.53
N ASP A 105 3.08 20.36 27.39
CA ASP A 105 1.74 20.01 27.87
C ASP A 105 1.22 21.01 28.92
N ALA A 106 -0.04 20.81 29.34
CA ALA A 106 -0.67 21.64 30.39
C ALA A 106 0.01 21.51 31.76
N ALA A 107 0.73 20.42 32.03
CA ALA A 107 1.50 20.21 33.25
C ALA A 107 2.89 20.86 33.20
N GLY A 108 3.29 21.38 32.04
CA GLY A 108 4.57 22.03 31.82
C GLY A 108 5.71 21.10 31.37
N THR A 109 5.40 19.85 31.03
CA THR A 109 6.32 18.81 30.53
C THR A 109 6.54 18.98 29.03
N TRP A 110 7.78 18.78 28.58
CA TRP A 110 8.12 18.81 27.16
C TRP A 110 8.01 17.42 26.52
N HIS A 111 7.30 17.34 25.40
CA HIS A 111 7.08 16.12 24.64
C HIS A 111 7.65 16.26 23.24
N ARG A 112 8.29 15.21 22.73
CA ARG A 112 8.70 15.16 21.33
C ARG A 112 7.48 15.22 20.43
N ALA A 113 7.47 16.18 19.51
CA ALA A 113 6.39 16.40 18.57
C ALA A 113 6.83 16.03 17.14
N ALA A 114 5.86 15.63 16.33
CA ALA A 114 5.93 15.67 14.88
C ALA A 114 4.68 16.37 14.35
N THR A 115 4.70 16.83 13.12
CA THR A 115 3.52 17.32 12.40
C THR A 115 2.97 16.24 11.49
N ALA A 116 1.72 16.42 11.07
CA ALA A 116 1.08 15.63 10.02
C ALA A 116 1.85 15.60 8.68
N PHE A 117 2.77 16.56 8.46
CA PHE A 117 3.58 16.70 7.25
C PHE A 117 4.98 16.09 7.36
N ASP A 118 5.38 15.62 8.54
CA ASP A 118 6.66 14.93 8.72
C ASP A 118 6.62 13.51 8.12
N PRO A 119 7.78 12.94 7.77
CA PRO A 119 7.87 11.57 7.29
C PRO A 119 7.21 10.56 8.25
N PRO A 120 6.66 9.43 7.75
CA PRO A 120 6.04 8.40 8.58
C PRO A 120 6.86 7.98 9.80
N ALA A 121 8.15 7.70 9.61
CA ALA A 121 9.05 7.30 10.69
C ALA A 121 9.12 8.36 11.82
N ALA A 122 9.22 9.63 11.47
CA ALA A 122 9.26 10.73 12.46
C ALA A 122 7.94 10.84 13.25
N ARG A 123 6.79 10.60 12.60
CA ARG A 123 5.47 10.57 13.27
C ARG A 123 5.34 9.41 14.25
N LEU A 124 5.88 8.24 13.92
CA LEU A 124 5.88 7.08 14.82
C LEU A 124 6.80 7.27 16.03
N GLU A 125 7.96 7.90 15.87
CA GLU A 125 8.89 8.19 16.97
C GLU A 125 8.43 9.31 17.91
N ALA A 126 7.56 10.21 17.44
CA ALA A 126 7.06 11.33 18.23
C ALA A 126 6.17 10.87 19.39
N GLU A 127 6.12 11.62 20.47
CA GLU A 127 5.15 11.38 21.56
C GLU A 127 3.79 11.99 21.19
N VAL A 128 3.80 13.10 20.47
CA VAL A 128 2.60 13.80 20.00
C VAL A 128 2.70 14.10 18.51
N VAL A 129 1.61 13.85 17.77
CA VAL A 129 1.48 14.33 16.38
C VAL A 129 0.56 15.54 16.39
N LEU A 130 1.05 16.66 15.86
CA LEU A 130 0.34 17.94 15.83
C LEU A 130 -0.59 18.00 14.62
N GLU A 131 -1.85 18.31 14.90
CA GLU A 131 -2.91 18.46 13.92
C GLU A 131 -2.71 19.74 13.07
N PRO A 132 -3.09 19.71 11.78
CA PRO A 132 -3.17 20.90 10.94
C PRO A 132 -4.08 21.98 11.56
N VAL A 133 -3.68 23.25 11.42
CA VAL A 133 -4.37 24.39 12.07
C VAL A 133 -5.26 25.20 11.14
N ALA A 134 -5.17 24.96 9.83
CA ALA A 134 -5.97 25.63 8.80
C ALA A 134 -6.61 24.61 7.86
N GLU A 135 -7.77 24.93 7.29
CA GLU A 135 -8.46 24.05 6.34
C GLU A 135 -7.61 23.75 5.10
N SER A 136 -6.85 24.74 4.61
CA SER A 136 -5.89 24.55 3.51
C SER A 136 -4.79 23.53 3.85
N ASP A 137 -4.35 23.51 5.12
CA ASP A 137 -3.35 22.57 5.61
C ASP A 137 -3.95 21.16 5.77
N VAL A 138 -5.22 21.05 6.16
CA VAL A 138 -5.95 19.77 6.16
C VAL A 138 -6.05 19.19 4.75
N ARG A 139 -6.41 20.01 3.76
CA ARG A 139 -6.48 19.56 2.35
C ARG A 139 -5.10 19.20 1.81
N LEU A 140 -4.06 19.96 2.14
CA LEU A 140 -2.68 19.64 1.77
C LEU A 140 -2.23 18.31 2.38
N TRP A 141 -2.52 18.11 3.67
CA TRP A 141 -2.19 16.88 4.39
C TRP A 141 -2.87 15.66 3.78
N GLN A 142 -4.17 15.75 3.48
CA GLN A 142 -4.91 14.67 2.80
C GLN A 142 -4.27 14.27 1.47
N ARG A 143 -3.85 15.24 0.65
CA ARG A 143 -3.16 14.98 -0.62
C ARG A 143 -1.81 14.29 -0.41
N TYR A 144 -1.03 14.79 0.55
CA TYR A 144 0.25 14.20 0.91
C TYR A 144 0.10 12.75 1.42
N GLU A 145 -0.91 12.48 2.25
CA GLU A 145 -1.21 11.13 2.73
C GLU A 145 -1.59 10.19 1.60
N SER A 146 -2.44 10.65 0.68
CA SER A 146 -2.80 9.87 -0.51
C SER A 146 -1.57 9.56 -1.38
N ALA A 147 -0.70 10.54 -1.58
CA ALA A 147 0.52 10.34 -2.36
C ALA A 147 1.45 9.31 -1.70
N LEU A 148 1.69 9.41 -0.39
CA LEU A 148 2.50 8.44 0.34
C LEU A 148 1.91 7.02 0.26
N LEU A 149 0.62 6.86 0.56
CA LEU A 149 0.00 5.53 0.53
C LEU A 149 0.02 4.90 -0.87
N LEU A 150 -0.10 5.71 -1.92
CA LEU A 150 -0.04 5.22 -3.29
C LEU A 150 1.38 4.79 -3.69
N ASP A 151 2.39 5.57 -3.32
CA ASP A 151 3.80 5.27 -3.60
C ASP A 151 4.20 3.94 -2.93
N GLU A 152 3.81 3.75 -1.67
CA GLU A 152 4.09 2.53 -0.91
C GLU A 152 3.32 1.30 -1.44
N LEU A 153 2.08 1.49 -1.89
CA LEU A 153 1.29 0.42 -2.51
C LEU A 153 1.88 0.03 -3.87
N ASP A 154 2.37 1.00 -4.65
CA ASP A 154 2.99 0.78 -5.95
C ASP A 154 4.30 0.00 -5.81
N ALA A 155 5.17 0.44 -4.88
CA ALA A 155 6.40 -0.28 -4.54
C ALA A 155 6.13 -1.73 -4.11
N TYR A 156 5.09 -1.96 -3.31
CA TYR A 156 4.68 -3.31 -2.95
C TYR A 156 4.19 -4.12 -4.16
N ALA A 157 3.36 -3.53 -5.02
CA ALA A 157 2.80 -4.21 -6.17
C ALA A 157 3.89 -4.60 -7.20
N ASP A 158 4.87 -3.72 -7.40
CA ASP A 158 6.04 -3.96 -8.24
C ASP A 158 6.93 -5.06 -7.68
N ALA A 159 7.21 -5.05 -6.37
CA ALA A 159 7.98 -6.10 -5.72
C ALA A 159 7.29 -7.47 -5.82
N LEU A 160 5.96 -7.53 -5.63
CA LEU A 160 5.19 -8.76 -5.82
C LEU A 160 5.21 -9.25 -7.27
N SER A 161 5.04 -8.34 -8.23
CA SER A 161 5.03 -8.65 -9.66
C SER A 161 6.38 -9.21 -10.11
N THR A 162 7.48 -8.59 -9.65
CA THR A 162 8.83 -9.04 -9.93
C THR A 162 9.07 -10.40 -9.28
N LEU A 163 8.74 -10.58 -8.00
CA LEU A 163 8.84 -11.88 -7.33
C LEU A 163 8.03 -12.99 -8.02
N ALA A 164 6.84 -12.68 -8.54
CA ALA A 164 5.97 -13.64 -9.23
C ALA A 164 6.55 -14.13 -10.57
N THR A 165 7.40 -13.33 -11.21
CA THR A 165 7.94 -13.56 -12.56
C THR A 165 9.43 -13.95 -12.56
N THR A 166 10.18 -13.65 -11.50
CA THR A 166 11.60 -13.96 -11.37
C THR A 166 11.88 -15.45 -11.42
N ALA A 167 12.63 -15.88 -12.44
CA ALA A 167 13.01 -17.28 -12.65
C ALA A 167 14.37 -17.65 -12.02
N GLU A 168 15.21 -16.66 -11.70
CA GLU A 168 16.57 -16.88 -11.22
C GLU A 168 16.65 -17.05 -9.69
N PRO A 169 17.20 -18.17 -9.17
CA PRO A 169 17.24 -18.48 -7.75
C PRO A 169 17.87 -17.40 -6.86
N GLY A 170 18.95 -16.77 -7.34
CA GLY A 170 19.67 -15.73 -6.60
C GLY A 170 18.91 -14.41 -6.55
N GLU A 171 18.05 -14.15 -7.54
CA GLU A 171 17.22 -12.95 -7.60
C GLU A 171 15.99 -13.10 -6.72
N VAL A 172 15.40 -14.30 -6.60
CA VAL A 172 14.25 -14.55 -5.69
C VAL A 172 14.55 -14.11 -4.27
N ALA A 173 15.79 -14.31 -3.78
CA ALA A 173 16.15 -13.87 -2.44
C ALA A 173 16.14 -12.34 -2.28
N ARG A 174 16.66 -11.63 -3.28
CA ARG A 174 16.63 -10.16 -3.33
C ARG A 174 15.19 -9.64 -3.43
N GLU A 175 14.39 -10.21 -4.33
CA GLU A 175 12.99 -9.81 -4.54
C GLU A 175 12.11 -10.03 -3.30
N VAL A 176 12.36 -11.09 -2.53
CA VAL A 176 11.69 -11.30 -1.24
C VAL A 176 12.10 -10.23 -0.24
N ALA A 177 13.38 -9.87 -0.17
CA ALA A 177 13.83 -8.80 0.72
C ALA A 177 13.22 -7.44 0.33
N GLU A 178 13.14 -7.14 -0.96
CA GLU A 178 12.49 -5.93 -1.49
C GLU A 178 10.99 -5.91 -1.18
N SER A 179 10.29 -7.05 -1.35
CA SER A 179 8.88 -7.20 -0.97
C SER A 179 8.66 -6.97 0.53
N VAL A 180 9.55 -7.47 1.38
CA VAL A 180 9.48 -7.26 2.84
C VAL A 180 9.71 -5.80 3.20
N THR A 181 10.67 -5.13 2.58
CA THR A 181 10.96 -3.70 2.79
C THR A 181 9.76 -2.85 2.40
N ALA A 182 9.24 -2.99 1.17
CA ALA A 182 8.11 -2.22 0.69
C ALA A 182 6.88 -2.33 1.61
N VAL A 183 6.63 -3.51 2.17
CA VAL A 183 5.50 -3.67 3.09
C VAL A 183 5.77 -3.13 4.48
N SER A 184 7.00 -3.27 4.98
CA SER A 184 7.38 -2.61 6.23
C SER A 184 7.16 -1.09 6.12
N GLU A 185 7.48 -0.49 4.98
CA GLU A 185 7.27 0.93 4.69
C GLU A 185 5.78 1.26 4.56
N LEU A 186 4.99 0.47 3.83
CA LEU A 186 3.53 0.61 3.78
C LEU A 186 2.88 0.54 5.17
N HIS A 187 3.25 -0.45 5.98
CA HIS A 187 2.75 -0.59 7.35
C HIS A 187 3.14 0.61 8.22
N THR A 188 4.39 1.06 8.12
CA THR A 188 4.90 2.25 8.81
C THR A 188 4.07 3.48 8.44
N THR A 189 3.76 3.65 7.15
CA THR A 189 2.94 4.74 6.62
C THR A 189 1.50 4.67 7.15
N VAL A 190 0.87 3.50 7.11
CA VAL A 190 -0.48 3.27 7.65
C VAL A 190 -0.53 3.50 9.17
N ALA A 191 0.48 3.06 9.93
CA ALA A 191 0.55 3.24 11.37
C ALA A 191 0.79 4.71 11.75
N ALA A 192 1.68 5.41 11.03
CA ALA A 192 1.92 6.84 11.19
C ALA A 192 0.63 7.65 10.93
N PHE A 193 -0.14 7.27 9.92
CA PHE A 193 -1.44 7.84 9.63
C PHE A 193 -2.45 7.61 10.75
N ALA A 194 -2.58 6.35 11.21
CA ALA A 194 -3.52 6.01 12.26
C ALA A 194 -3.22 6.80 13.54
N LYS A 195 -1.94 6.91 13.89
CA LYS A 195 -1.47 7.74 15.01
C LYS A 195 -1.80 9.21 14.83
N ALA A 196 -1.57 9.78 13.65
CA ALA A 196 -1.90 11.17 13.34
C ALA A 196 -3.40 11.47 13.50
N ARG A 197 -4.27 10.49 13.23
CA ARG A 197 -5.73 10.62 13.37
C ARG A 197 -6.31 10.10 14.69
N VAL A 198 -5.47 9.77 15.67
CA VAL A 198 -5.87 9.15 16.94
C VAL A 198 -6.74 7.90 16.72
N ARG A 199 -6.41 7.12 15.69
CA ARG A 199 -7.03 5.83 15.36
C ARG A 199 -6.08 4.69 15.71
N THR A 200 -6.64 3.51 15.96
CA THR A 200 -5.86 2.29 16.14
C THR A 200 -5.19 1.89 14.83
N ALA A 201 -3.86 1.76 14.86
CA ALA A 201 -3.11 1.18 13.75
C ALA A 201 -3.41 -0.33 13.65
N PRO A 202 -3.34 -0.94 12.44
CA PRO A 202 -3.29 -2.39 12.35
C PRO A 202 -2.07 -2.93 13.13
N GLU A 203 -2.19 -4.14 13.67
CA GLU A 203 -1.08 -4.78 14.37
C GLU A 203 0.07 -5.05 13.39
N ALA A 204 1.31 -4.81 13.84
CA ALA A 204 2.49 -5.06 13.02
C ALA A 204 2.67 -6.57 12.81
N PRO A 205 2.78 -7.06 11.57
CA PRO A 205 3.06 -8.46 11.33
C PRO A 205 4.44 -8.87 11.87
N ASP A 206 4.60 -10.15 12.23
CA ASP A 206 5.90 -10.71 12.61
C ASP A 206 6.75 -10.98 11.36
N TYR A 207 7.49 -9.95 10.92
CA TYR A 207 8.39 -10.02 9.78
C TYR A 207 9.55 -11.03 9.96
N GLY A 208 9.83 -11.48 11.19
CA GLY A 208 10.86 -12.48 11.47
C GLY A 208 10.55 -13.86 10.90
N ALA A 209 9.28 -14.20 10.73
CA ALA A 209 8.83 -15.47 10.16
C ALA A 209 9.28 -15.67 8.70
N ILE A 210 9.47 -14.59 7.94
CA ILE A 210 9.86 -14.63 6.52
C ILE A 210 11.36 -14.95 6.37
N GLY A 211 12.20 -14.50 7.30
CA GLY A 211 13.64 -14.76 7.29
C GLY A 211 14.02 -16.25 7.36
N GLY A 212 13.16 -17.08 7.99
CA GLY A 212 13.36 -18.54 8.05
C GLY A 212 13.06 -19.28 6.74
N LEU A 213 12.23 -18.71 5.86
CA LEU A 213 11.93 -19.26 4.53
C LEU A 213 13.05 -18.96 3.52
N MET A 214 13.70 -17.81 3.65
CA MET A 214 14.81 -17.35 2.80
C MET A 214 16.01 -18.31 2.76
N GLN A 215 16.33 -18.96 3.88
CA GLN A 215 17.55 -19.76 4.03
C GLN A 215 17.54 -21.12 3.29
N LYS A 216 16.42 -21.53 2.68
CA LYS A 216 16.24 -22.93 2.24
C LYS A 216 16.29 -23.19 0.74
N VAL A 217 16.53 -22.19 -0.11
CA VAL A 217 16.28 -22.26 -1.57
C VAL A 217 17.26 -23.14 -2.39
N THR A 218 16.74 -24.03 -3.26
CA THR A 218 17.44 -24.82 -4.31
C THR A 218 16.54 -25.01 -5.55
N ALA A 219 17.12 -25.21 -6.74
CA ALA A 219 16.53 -24.95 -8.07
C ALA A 219 15.16 -25.59 -8.43
N GLU A 220 14.93 -26.89 -8.27
CA GLU A 220 13.60 -27.51 -8.56
C GLU A 220 12.59 -27.30 -7.42
N ALA A 221 13.05 -26.92 -6.23
CA ALA A 221 12.21 -26.52 -5.10
C ALA A 221 11.80 -25.04 -5.16
N LEU A 222 12.24 -24.28 -6.18
CA LEU A 222 12.00 -22.84 -6.27
C LEU A 222 10.56 -22.46 -6.58
N GLU A 223 9.91 -23.06 -7.57
CA GLU A 223 8.52 -22.69 -7.96
C GLU A 223 7.55 -22.92 -6.80
N ALA A 224 7.58 -24.11 -6.20
CA ALA A 224 6.72 -24.44 -5.06
C ALA A 224 7.06 -23.59 -3.81
N ARG A 225 8.33 -23.26 -3.57
CA ARG A 225 8.73 -22.38 -2.46
C ARG A 225 8.42 -20.92 -2.73
N ARG A 226 8.56 -20.44 -3.97
CA ARG A 226 8.20 -19.10 -4.44
C ARG A 226 6.70 -18.90 -4.33
N TYR A 227 5.91 -19.90 -4.73
CA TYR A 227 4.47 -19.90 -4.50
C TYR A 227 4.12 -19.83 -3.01
N ALA A 228 4.74 -20.66 -2.17
CA ALA A 228 4.50 -20.62 -0.72
C ALA A 228 4.94 -19.29 -0.08
N LEU A 229 6.04 -18.70 -0.55
CA LEU A 229 6.53 -17.37 -0.15
C LEU A 229 5.56 -16.29 -0.57
N LEU A 230 5.14 -16.25 -1.84
CA LEU A 230 4.16 -15.29 -2.35
C LEU A 230 2.85 -15.39 -1.59
N LYS A 231 2.34 -16.60 -1.36
CA LYS A 231 1.14 -16.82 -0.55
C LYS A 231 1.32 -16.28 0.86
N ALA A 232 2.42 -16.63 1.53
CA ALA A 232 2.70 -16.16 2.88
C ALA A 232 2.85 -14.63 2.97
N LEU A 233 3.50 -14.00 1.98
CA LEU A 233 3.64 -12.55 1.89
C LEU A 233 2.25 -11.91 1.73
N VAL A 234 1.47 -12.32 0.72
CA VAL A 234 0.14 -11.75 0.47
C VAL A 234 -0.81 -11.96 1.66
N GLU A 235 -0.79 -13.13 2.30
CA GLU A 235 -1.60 -13.40 3.51
C GLU A 235 -1.16 -12.55 4.72
N LEU A 236 0.16 -12.41 4.94
CA LEU A 236 0.69 -11.61 6.04
C LEU A 236 0.34 -10.12 5.88
N TYR A 237 0.25 -9.66 4.63
CA TYR A 237 0.17 -8.24 4.30
C TYR A 237 -1.22 -7.74 3.94
N ASP A 238 -2.20 -8.64 3.77
CA ASP A 238 -3.61 -8.27 3.54
C ASP A 238 -4.14 -7.19 4.48
N PRO A 239 -3.89 -7.22 5.81
CA PRO A 239 -4.40 -6.17 6.69
C PRO A 239 -3.88 -4.77 6.34
N ALA A 240 -2.61 -4.65 5.92
CA ALA A 240 -2.00 -3.38 5.56
C ALA A 240 -2.56 -2.85 4.23
N VAL A 241 -2.73 -3.72 3.23
CA VAL A 241 -3.29 -3.35 1.92
C VAL A 241 -4.76 -2.97 2.04
N GLN A 242 -5.55 -3.72 2.80
CA GLN A 242 -6.96 -3.38 3.08
C GLN A 242 -7.07 -2.03 3.81
N ALA A 243 -6.22 -1.81 4.83
CA ALA A 243 -6.20 -0.55 5.56
C ALA A 243 -5.81 0.63 4.65
N ALA A 244 -4.78 0.50 3.82
CA ALA A 244 -4.34 1.53 2.89
C ALA A 244 -5.41 1.85 1.84
N SER A 245 -5.98 0.83 1.20
CA SER A 245 -7.09 0.96 0.24
C SER A 245 -8.29 1.68 0.85
N TRP A 246 -8.68 1.29 2.07
CA TRP A 246 -9.79 1.92 2.80
C TRP A 246 -9.48 3.38 3.19
N GLN A 247 -8.25 3.67 3.62
CA GLN A 247 -7.83 5.04 3.96
C GLN A 247 -7.83 5.94 2.73
N LEU A 248 -7.30 5.47 1.60
CA LEU A 248 -7.35 6.18 0.33
C LEU A 248 -8.79 6.46 -0.11
N GLY A 249 -9.67 5.46 -0.01
CA GLY A 249 -11.11 5.64 -0.28
C GLY A 249 -11.76 6.69 0.61
N GLN A 250 -11.45 6.72 1.91
CA GLN A 250 -11.95 7.76 2.81
C GLN A 250 -11.42 9.16 2.44
N ILE A 251 -10.14 9.28 2.10
CA ILE A 251 -9.56 10.57 1.71
C ILE A 251 -10.20 11.08 0.42
N ALA A 252 -10.36 10.21 -0.58
CA ALA A 252 -11.04 10.54 -1.83
C ALA A 252 -12.48 11.02 -1.60
N LEU A 253 -13.22 10.29 -0.75
CA LEU A 253 -14.59 10.67 -0.39
C LEU A 253 -14.64 12.05 0.27
N LEU A 254 -13.67 12.38 1.14
CA LEU A 254 -13.60 13.69 1.78
C LEU A 254 -13.31 14.82 0.77
N GLN A 255 -12.45 14.57 -0.23
CA GLN A 255 -12.14 15.53 -1.29
C GLN A 255 -13.35 15.80 -2.19
N ASP A 256 -14.14 14.78 -2.52
CA ASP A 256 -15.31 14.89 -3.41
C ASP A 256 -16.64 15.13 -2.67
N ARG A 257 -16.62 15.16 -1.34
CA ARG A 257 -17.81 15.13 -0.48
C ARG A 257 -18.84 16.19 -0.84
N GLU A 258 -18.42 17.45 -0.93
CA GLU A 258 -19.33 18.57 -1.18
C GLU A 258 -20.00 18.45 -2.56
N ALA A 259 -19.24 18.06 -3.57
CA ALA A 259 -19.75 17.90 -4.92
C ALA A 259 -20.71 16.70 -5.03
N LEU A 260 -20.41 15.58 -4.37
CA LEU A 260 -21.29 14.41 -4.30
C LEU A 260 -22.58 14.70 -3.53
N ILE A 261 -22.50 15.42 -2.40
CA ILE A 261 -23.68 15.87 -1.65
C ILE A 261 -24.55 16.78 -2.52
N ALA A 262 -23.96 17.78 -3.18
CA ALA A 262 -24.70 18.69 -4.04
C ALA A 262 -25.39 17.97 -5.21
N ALA A 263 -24.73 17.00 -5.85
CA ALA A 263 -25.32 16.19 -6.91
C ALA A 263 -26.48 15.32 -6.40
N ASN A 264 -26.33 14.70 -5.23
CA ASN A 264 -27.36 13.89 -4.59
C ASN A 264 -28.57 14.73 -4.16
N ASP A 265 -28.33 15.91 -3.59
CA ASP A 265 -29.40 16.83 -3.17
C ASP A 265 -30.18 17.36 -4.38
N ARG A 266 -29.50 17.60 -5.51
CA ARG A 266 -30.17 17.93 -6.78
C ARG A 266 -31.06 16.77 -7.27
N LEU A 267 -30.57 15.53 -7.24
CA LEU A 267 -31.37 14.36 -7.59
C LEU A 267 -32.62 14.26 -6.70
N LYS A 268 -32.45 14.39 -5.38
CA LYS A 268 -33.58 14.38 -4.42
C LYS A 268 -34.58 15.49 -4.71
N ALA A 269 -34.11 16.70 -4.98
CA ALA A 269 -34.97 17.85 -5.26
C ALA A 269 -35.84 17.64 -6.51
N VAL A 270 -35.28 17.06 -7.57
CA VAL A 270 -36.02 16.75 -8.81
C VAL A 270 -36.97 15.56 -8.60
N ALA A 271 -36.50 14.49 -7.94
CA ALA A 271 -37.30 13.29 -7.68
C ALA A 271 -38.51 13.56 -6.78
N LEU A 272 -38.40 14.50 -5.83
CA LEU A 272 -39.45 14.87 -4.88
C LEU A 272 -40.25 16.13 -5.31
N GLY A 273 -39.95 16.70 -6.48
CA GLY A 273 -40.58 17.93 -6.98
C GLY A 273 -42.05 17.76 -7.38
N ARG A 274 -42.79 18.87 -7.43
CA ARG A 274 -44.18 18.88 -7.96
C ARG A 274 -44.12 18.74 -9.50
N GLY A 275 -44.64 17.65 -10.04
CA GLY A 275 -44.59 17.33 -11.49
C GLY A 275 -44.38 15.84 -11.83
N GLY A 276 -44.34 14.97 -10.82
CA GLY A 276 -44.14 13.52 -10.96
C GLY A 276 -45.08 12.85 -11.97
N GLY A 277 -44.53 11.90 -12.73
CA GLY A 277 -45.28 11.10 -13.71
C GLY A 277 -45.40 11.70 -15.11
N THR A 278 -44.78 12.85 -15.40
CA THR A 278 -44.67 13.40 -16.76
C THR A 278 -43.37 12.97 -17.44
N VAL A 279 -43.34 12.93 -18.77
CA VAL A 279 -42.13 12.62 -19.56
C VAL A 279 -41.00 13.62 -19.25
N ALA A 280 -41.32 14.92 -19.24
CA ALA A 280 -40.34 15.97 -18.92
C ALA A 280 -39.77 15.86 -17.49
N TRP A 281 -40.55 15.34 -16.53
CA TRP A 281 -40.04 15.06 -15.19
C TRP A 281 -39.09 13.85 -15.18
N LEU A 282 -39.44 12.77 -15.89
CA LEU A 282 -38.57 11.59 -16.03
C LEU A 282 -37.22 11.97 -16.65
N GLU A 283 -37.21 12.77 -17.72
CA GLU A 283 -35.98 13.27 -18.35
C GLU A 283 -35.09 14.06 -17.37
N GLN A 284 -35.68 14.86 -16.49
CA GLN A 284 -34.92 15.62 -15.48
C GLN A 284 -34.35 14.72 -14.38
N VAL A 285 -35.09 13.68 -13.97
CA VAL A 285 -34.60 12.68 -13.00
C VAL A 285 -33.44 11.89 -13.61
N GLU A 286 -33.57 11.44 -14.85
CA GLU A 286 -32.51 10.73 -15.58
C GLU A 286 -31.26 11.59 -15.75
N ALA A 287 -31.40 12.87 -16.11
CA ALA A 287 -30.28 13.79 -16.21
C ALA A 287 -29.59 14.02 -14.85
N ALA A 288 -30.36 14.21 -13.76
CA ALA A 288 -29.80 14.38 -12.42
C ALA A 288 -29.11 13.11 -11.90
N HIS A 289 -29.68 11.93 -12.20
CA HIS A 289 -29.08 10.65 -11.87
C HIS A 289 -27.81 10.40 -12.68
N GLY A 290 -27.82 10.69 -13.99
CA GLY A 290 -26.65 10.62 -14.86
C GLY A 290 -25.52 11.54 -14.37
N ALA A 291 -25.84 12.75 -13.93
CA ALA A 291 -24.86 13.67 -13.34
C ALA A 291 -24.27 13.15 -12.02
N LEU A 292 -25.10 12.52 -11.16
CA LEU A 292 -24.61 11.88 -9.94
C LEU A 292 -23.69 10.69 -10.24
N LEU A 293 -24.07 9.81 -11.18
CA LEU A 293 -23.24 8.68 -11.62
C LEU A 293 -21.94 9.14 -12.26
N GLN A 294 -22.00 10.20 -13.07
CA GLN A 294 -20.80 10.81 -13.63
C GLN A 294 -19.92 11.34 -12.50
N ARG A 295 -20.47 12.02 -11.49
CA ARG A 295 -19.66 12.53 -10.38
C ARG A 295 -19.05 11.41 -9.52
N ASP A 296 -19.81 10.36 -9.26
CA ASP A 296 -19.35 9.18 -8.50
C ASP A 296 -18.25 8.42 -9.23
N SER A 297 -18.40 8.19 -10.54
CA SER A 297 -17.40 7.52 -11.38
C SER A 297 -16.10 8.31 -11.56
N HIS A 298 -16.13 9.64 -11.40
CA HIS A 298 -14.94 10.49 -11.40
C HIS A 298 -14.35 10.69 -10.00
N SER A 299 -15.00 10.19 -8.94
CA SER A 299 -14.42 10.22 -7.61
C SER A 299 -13.28 9.21 -7.51
N GLY A 300 -12.29 9.47 -6.64
CA GLY A 300 -11.20 8.51 -6.41
C GLY A 300 -11.64 7.22 -5.72
N VAL A 301 -12.85 7.18 -5.15
CA VAL A 301 -13.34 6.07 -4.31
C VAL A 301 -13.38 4.73 -5.05
N PRO A 302 -13.96 4.60 -6.27
CA PRO A 302 -13.98 3.35 -7.01
C PRO A 302 -12.61 2.92 -7.51
N VAL A 303 -11.65 3.84 -7.67
CA VAL A 303 -10.27 3.52 -8.02
C VAL A 303 -9.61 2.79 -6.85
N TYR A 304 -9.66 3.38 -5.65
CA TYR A 304 -9.02 2.78 -4.48
C TYR A 304 -9.73 1.50 -4.02
N ALA A 305 -11.06 1.42 -4.10
CA ALA A 305 -11.79 0.19 -3.83
C ALA A 305 -11.36 -0.98 -4.74
N ARG A 306 -10.98 -0.70 -6.00
CA ARG A 306 -10.48 -1.73 -6.92
C ARG A 306 -9.11 -2.28 -6.51
N ILE A 307 -8.26 -1.49 -5.84
CA ILE A 307 -6.97 -1.97 -5.31
C ILE A 307 -7.21 -3.05 -4.25
N GLY A 308 -8.07 -2.78 -3.26
CA GLY A 308 -8.43 -3.77 -2.24
C GLY A 308 -9.14 -5.01 -2.81
N GLN A 309 -10.00 -4.84 -3.83
CA GLN A 309 -10.66 -5.95 -4.53
C GLN A 309 -9.66 -6.82 -5.31
N ALA A 310 -8.69 -6.21 -6.00
CA ALA A 310 -7.64 -6.91 -6.71
C ALA A 310 -6.74 -7.71 -5.75
N HIS A 311 -6.38 -7.14 -4.59
CA HIS A 311 -5.65 -7.88 -3.56
C HIS A 311 -6.44 -9.09 -3.03
N ALA A 312 -7.74 -8.92 -2.80
CA ALA A 312 -8.61 -10.01 -2.39
C ALA A 312 -8.75 -11.10 -3.48
N ALA A 313 -8.70 -10.73 -4.77
CA ALA A 313 -8.70 -11.68 -5.88
C ALA A 313 -7.40 -12.52 -5.91
N ILE A 314 -6.23 -11.91 -5.62
CA ILE A 314 -4.97 -12.66 -5.45
C ILE A 314 -5.12 -13.70 -4.33
N LEU A 315 -5.64 -13.31 -3.16
CA LEU A 315 -5.89 -14.24 -2.05
C LEU A 315 -6.86 -15.36 -2.42
N ALA A 316 -7.93 -15.04 -3.15
CA ALA A 316 -8.86 -16.05 -3.65
C ALA A 316 -8.17 -17.03 -4.59
N SER A 317 -7.31 -16.55 -5.50
CA SER A 317 -6.57 -17.38 -6.45
C SER A 317 -5.61 -18.36 -5.77
N PHE A 318 -5.02 -17.99 -4.62
CA PHE A 318 -4.20 -18.90 -3.80
C PHE A 318 -4.98 -20.04 -3.13
N ASN A 319 -6.32 -19.92 -3.10
CA ASN A 319 -7.23 -20.88 -2.50
C ASN A 319 -8.00 -21.70 -3.56
N GLU A 320 -7.84 -21.38 -4.85
CA GLU A 320 -8.36 -22.20 -5.94
C GLU A 320 -7.50 -23.47 -6.15
N PRO A 321 -8.11 -24.64 -6.35
CA PRO A 321 -7.34 -25.87 -6.60
C PRO A 321 -6.67 -25.82 -7.98
N ALA A 322 -5.34 -25.83 -8.01
CA ALA A 322 -4.58 -26.09 -9.24
C ALA A 322 -4.76 -27.57 -9.64
N SER A 323 -5.57 -27.85 -10.67
CA SER A 323 -5.77 -29.23 -11.13
C SER A 323 -4.54 -29.77 -11.88
N ALA A 324 -4.24 -31.05 -11.68
CA ALA A 324 -3.12 -31.74 -12.34
C ALA A 324 -3.21 -31.70 -13.87
N GLU A 325 -4.42 -31.66 -14.43
CA GLU A 325 -4.66 -31.53 -15.87
C GLU A 325 -4.19 -30.19 -16.44
N ARG A 326 -4.38 -29.09 -15.70
CA ARG A 326 -3.91 -27.76 -16.15
C ARG A 326 -2.38 -27.65 -16.16
N LEU A 327 -1.68 -28.39 -15.29
CA LEU A 327 -0.21 -28.45 -15.26
C LEU A 327 0.36 -29.25 -16.43
N VAL A 328 -0.27 -30.37 -16.77
CA VAL A 328 0.09 -31.17 -17.96
C VAL A 328 -0.19 -30.36 -19.24
N GLU A 329 -1.29 -29.62 -19.28
CA GLU A 329 -1.65 -28.76 -20.40
C GLU A 329 -0.67 -27.59 -20.58
N ALA A 330 -0.23 -26.97 -19.48
CA ALA A 330 0.80 -25.92 -19.50
C ALA A 330 2.15 -26.46 -20.01
N ASN A 331 2.60 -27.62 -19.53
CA ASN A 331 3.85 -28.25 -20.01
C ASN A 331 3.78 -28.60 -21.50
N THR A 332 2.62 -29.04 -21.96
CA THR A 332 2.38 -29.35 -23.39
C THR A 332 2.48 -28.08 -24.25
N ARG A 333 1.94 -26.94 -23.79
CA ARG A 333 2.02 -25.65 -24.48
C ARG A 333 3.45 -25.10 -24.53
N ILE A 334 4.23 -25.27 -23.47
CA ILE A 334 5.64 -24.87 -23.39
C ILE A 334 6.49 -25.69 -24.37
N GLN A 335 6.31 -27.01 -24.40
CA GLN A 335 7.02 -27.89 -25.36
C GLN A 335 6.64 -27.56 -26.81
N ALA A 336 5.38 -27.22 -27.08
CA ALA A 336 4.93 -26.77 -28.39
C ALA A 336 5.57 -25.44 -28.81
N LEU A 337 5.71 -24.49 -27.88
CA LEU A 337 6.36 -23.21 -28.11
C LEU A 337 7.87 -23.35 -28.34
N ILE A 338 8.56 -24.16 -27.54
CA ILE A 338 9.99 -24.48 -27.72
C ILE A 338 10.21 -25.08 -29.12
N LYS A 339 9.40 -26.05 -29.51
CA LYS A 339 9.47 -26.67 -30.83
C LYS A 339 9.19 -25.68 -31.97
N ALA A 340 8.25 -24.75 -31.80
CA ALA A 340 7.96 -23.71 -32.78
C ALA A 340 9.14 -22.72 -32.94
N VAL A 341 9.78 -22.35 -31.82
CA VAL A 341 10.96 -21.48 -31.79
C VAL A 341 12.18 -22.16 -32.42
N ASP A 342 12.42 -23.44 -32.14
CA ASP A 342 13.52 -24.19 -32.73
C ASP A 342 13.34 -24.41 -34.23
N THR A 343 12.09 -24.64 -34.68
CA THR A 343 11.75 -24.71 -36.11
C THR A 343 11.98 -23.37 -36.81
N TYR A 344 11.67 -22.25 -36.15
CA TYR A 344 11.93 -20.91 -36.67
C TYR A 344 13.44 -20.60 -36.76
N LYS A 345 14.24 -21.05 -35.77
CA LYS A 345 15.70 -20.89 -35.80
C LYS A 345 16.36 -21.74 -36.87
N ALA A 346 15.90 -22.97 -37.10
CA ALA A 346 16.45 -23.89 -38.09
C ALA A 346 16.06 -23.56 -39.54
N SER A 347 15.07 -22.68 -39.75
CA SER A 347 14.63 -22.21 -41.06
C SER A 347 15.26 -20.87 -41.48
N ARG A 348 16.23 -20.37 -40.69
CA ARG A 348 17.14 -19.28 -41.04
C ARG A 348 18.56 -19.81 -41.19
#